data_AF-A0A956BQX9-F1
#
_entry.id   AF-A0A956BQX9-F1
#
_cell.length_a   1.000
_cell.length_b   1.000
_cell.length_c   1.000
_cell.angle_alpha   90.00
_cell.angle_beta   90.00
_cell.angle_gamma   90.00
#
_symmetry.space_group_name_H-M   'P 1'
#
loop_
_entity.id
_entity.type
_entity.pdbx_description
1 polymer ?
#
loop_
_entity_poly.entity_id
_entity_poly.type
_entity_poly.pdbx_seq_one_letter_code
_entity_poly.pdbx_strand_id
1 'polypeptide(L)'
;MSRSGAAPFLVVLVAATALSACGGPSVAPASATVRSAEGAHALDPSALALAREVWSGLEGTHNTCDEFDYFPDGGIRIFACHVFSLASYERIVGATSLAPFVSGPHQGGLDLHATDDFGHYDPAFVRFVAEHAVPAQRDSALRAATQAHYDRYVAPLARILFATHQKLADNPACAAAELAEYRAAIERGDTRDYVEPWFFFMNDTYCRHRRGEYEDYDDNGFDGGYDGNVVKTSVGFWLRRTLDGTESTFFDALVVLMDTYEPSPAR
;
A
#
# COMPACT_ATOMS: atom_id res chain seq x y z
N MET A 1 -9.95 18.37 -21.71
CA MET A 1 -10.34 17.11 -21.02
C MET A 1 -9.04 16.53 -20.46
N SER A 2 -8.85 16.54 -19.15
CA SER A 2 -7.56 16.20 -18.51
C SER A 2 -7.81 15.08 -17.48
N ARG A 3 -7.04 13.99 -17.59
CA ARG A 3 -7.01 12.84 -16.67
C ARG A 3 -5.69 12.85 -15.89
N SER A 4 -5.47 11.84 -15.05
CA SER A 4 -4.32 11.65 -14.13
C SER A 4 -4.22 12.71 -13.01
N GLY A 5 -3.70 12.42 -11.81
CA GLY A 5 -3.41 11.08 -11.25
C GLY A 5 -2.49 11.10 -10.01
N ALA A 6 -3.03 11.09 -8.78
CA ALA A 6 -2.28 10.84 -7.54
C ALA A 6 -3.20 10.38 -6.38
N ALA A 7 -2.70 9.48 -5.53
CA ALA A 7 -3.46 8.56 -4.67
C ALA A 7 -4.36 9.15 -3.55
N PRO A 8 -5.55 8.56 -3.31
CA PRO A 8 -6.12 8.39 -1.97
C PRO A 8 -5.38 7.28 -1.22
N PHE A 9 -5.42 7.37 0.10
CA PHE A 9 -5.61 6.24 1.01
C PHE A 9 -4.90 4.91 0.72
N LEU A 10 -3.88 4.70 1.53
CA LEU A 10 -3.99 3.61 2.49
C LEU A 10 -5.28 3.73 3.35
N VAL A 11 -6.13 2.71 3.59
CA VAL A 11 -7.50 2.85 4.17
C VAL A 11 -7.80 2.03 5.44
N VAL A 12 -8.00 0.71 5.31
CA VAL A 12 -8.24 -0.24 6.42
C VAL A 12 -7.31 -1.45 6.32
N LEU A 13 -7.26 -2.23 5.22
CA LEU A 13 -6.07 -3.02 4.88
C LEU A 13 -5.95 -3.34 3.36
N VAL A 14 -4.75 -3.78 2.90
CA VAL A 14 -4.15 -3.63 1.53
C VAL A 14 -3.98 -2.18 1.15
N ALA A 15 -5.10 -1.50 1.16
CA ALA A 15 -5.25 -0.24 1.83
C ALA A 15 -4.83 -0.27 3.34
N ALA A 16 -3.58 -0.58 3.72
CA ALA A 16 -2.94 -0.58 5.09
C ALA A 16 -2.23 -1.88 5.43
N THR A 17 -1.80 -2.61 4.42
CA THR A 17 -0.75 -3.62 4.53
C THR A 17 0.49 -2.95 5.13
N ALA A 18 0.63 -3.02 6.46
CA ALA A 18 1.44 -2.16 7.35
C ALA A 18 1.90 -2.92 8.62
N LEU A 19 3.11 -2.74 9.20
CA LEU A 19 3.95 -3.92 9.56
C LEU A 19 4.13 -4.37 11.01
N SER A 20 4.44 -5.68 11.06
CA SER A 20 5.65 -6.29 11.67
C SER A 20 5.48 -7.09 12.97
N ALA A 21 6.47 -7.94 13.21
CA ALA A 21 6.42 -9.06 14.14
C ALA A 21 7.66 -9.14 15.05
N CYS A 22 7.64 -10.06 16.02
CA CYS A 22 8.80 -10.47 16.83
C CYS A 22 8.84 -12.01 16.95
N GLY A 23 10.01 -12.65 16.77
CA GLY A 23 10.09 -14.13 16.79
C GLY A 23 11.46 -14.84 16.86
N GLY A 24 12.52 -14.41 16.14
CA GLY A 24 13.91 -14.94 16.22
C GLY A 24 14.18 -16.37 15.66
N PRO A 25 15.43 -16.92 15.71
CA PRO A 25 16.71 -16.35 16.19
C PRO A 25 17.98 -16.54 15.30
N SER A 26 19.10 -15.87 15.68
CA SER A 26 20.53 -16.11 15.31
C SER A 26 21.03 -15.66 13.91
N VAL A 27 22.23 -15.07 13.69
CA VAL A 27 23.49 -14.93 14.48
C VAL A 27 24.03 -13.47 14.40
N ALA A 28 24.72 -12.96 15.43
CA ALA A 28 25.31 -11.60 15.50
C ALA A 28 26.86 -11.57 15.43
N PRO A 29 27.49 -10.42 15.11
CA PRO A 29 28.07 -9.53 16.14
C PRO A 29 27.92 -8.00 15.80
N ALA A 30 28.09 -7.01 16.70
CA ALA A 30 28.25 -6.96 18.16
C ALA A 30 27.84 -5.55 18.68
N SER A 31 27.48 -5.47 19.97
CA SER A 31 27.41 -4.24 20.80
C SER A 31 26.50 -3.08 20.36
N ALA A 32 25.20 -3.22 20.64
CA ALA A 32 24.35 -2.09 21.04
C ALA A 32 23.42 -2.54 22.18
N THR A 33 23.49 -1.87 23.34
CA THR A 33 22.72 -2.25 24.53
C THR A 33 21.28 -1.73 24.43
N VAL A 34 20.42 -2.48 23.75
CA VAL A 34 18.99 -2.17 23.66
C VAL A 34 18.28 -2.68 24.93
N ARG A 35 17.59 -1.78 25.64
CA ARG A 35 16.64 -2.17 26.70
C ARG A 35 15.39 -2.75 26.03
N SER A 36 15.01 -3.97 26.40
CA SER A 36 13.74 -4.56 25.99
C SER A 36 12.57 -3.66 26.39
N ALA A 37 11.71 -3.33 25.43
CA ALA A 37 10.38 -2.80 25.72
C ALA A 37 9.45 -4.00 25.98
N GLU A 38 9.06 -4.19 27.24
CA GLU A 38 8.00 -5.12 27.63
C GLU A 38 6.64 -4.51 27.27
N GLY A 39 5.71 -5.30 26.74
CA GLY A 39 4.32 -4.88 26.55
C GLY A 39 3.69 -5.37 25.25
N ALA A 40 3.14 -6.58 25.27
CA ALA A 40 2.13 -6.96 24.28
C ALA A 40 0.84 -6.17 24.60
N HIS A 41 0.66 -5.02 23.96
CA HIS A 41 -0.55 -4.23 24.09
C HIS A 41 -1.77 -5.04 23.63
N ALA A 42 -2.85 -4.99 24.40
CA ALA A 42 -4.12 -5.58 24.00
C ALA A 42 -4.67 -4.77 22.82
N LEU A 43 -5.08 -5.47 21.76
CA LEU A 43 -5.64 -4.87 20.55
C LEU A 43 -6.94 -4.12 20.87
N ASP A 44 -7.14 -2.97 20.24
CA ASP A 44 -8.34 -2.17 20.38
C ASP A 44 -9.58 -2.91 19.84
N PRO A 45 -10.61 -3.15 20.68
CA PRO A 45 -11.81 -3.88 20.25
C PRO A 45 -12.63 -3.17 19.17
N SER A 46 -12.59 -1.83 19.11
CA SER A 46 -13.35 -1.04 18.13
C SER A 46 -12.69 -1.09 16.74
N ALA A 47 -11.36 -0.99 16.69
CA ALA A 47 -10.58 -1.19 15.47
C ALA A 47 -10.73 -2.63 14.94
N LEU A 48 -10.70 -3.64 15.82
CA LEU A 48 -10.94 -5.04 15.43
C LEU A 48 -12.36 -5.29 14.92
N ALA A 49 -13.38 -4.66 15.52
CA ALA A 49 -14.75 -4.76 15.05
C ALA A 49 -14.90 -4.11 13.65
N LEU A 50 -14.33 -2.92 13.45
CA LEU A 50 -14.33 -2.22 12.17
C LEU A 50 -13.62 -3.02 11.07
N ALA A 51 -12.47 -3.60 11.38
CA ALA A 51 -11.74 -4.44 10.43
C ALA A 51 -12.56 -5.68 10.03
N ARG A 52 -13.21 -6.36 10.98
CA ARG A 52 -14.09 -7.51 10.70
C ARG A 52 -15.26 -7.13 9.79
N GLU A 53 -15.87 -5.97 10.03
CA GLU A 53 -16.96 -5.45 9.20
C GLU A 53 -16.50 -5.18 7.77
N VAL A 54 -15.38 -4.48 7.59
CA VAL A 54 -14.80 -4.21 6.26
C VAL A 54 -14.48 -5.51 5.52
N TRP A 55 -13.78 -6.44 6.16
CA TRP A 55 -13.44 -7.75 5.58
C TRP A 55 -14.67 -8.56 5.15
N SER A 56 -15.76 -8.50 5.91
CA SER A 56 -17.00 -9.24 5.64
C SER A 56 -17.93 -8.54 4.65
N GLY A 57 -17.66 -7.26 4.34
CA GLY A 57 -18.52 -6.41 3.51
C GLY A 57 -18.04 -6.19 2.08
N LEU A 58 -16.81 -6.61 1.73
CA LEU A 58 -16.17 -6.25 0.44
C LEU A 58 -17.03 -6.57 -0.79
N GLU A 59 -17.76 -7.68 -0.81
CA GLU A 59 -18.63 -8.06 -1.94
C GLU A 59 -19.81 -7.10 -2.17
N GLY A 60 -20.28 -6.40 -1.13
CA GLY A 60 -21.38 -5.43 -1.20
C GLY A 60 -20.95 -3.97 -1.37
N THR A 61 -19.68 -3.70 -1.64
CA THR A 61 -19.13 -2.35 -1.77
C THR A 61 -19.55 -1.66 -3.08
N HIS A 62 -19.44 -0.34 -3.10
CA HIS A 62 -19.57 0.46 -4.31
C HIS A 62 -18.54 1.60 -4.32
N ASN A 63 -18.14 2.05 -5.51
CA ASN A 63 -17.21 3.16 -5.66
C ASN A 63 -17.83 4.48 -5.14
N THR A 64 -17.25 5.07 -4.08
CA THR A 64 -17.65 6.40 -3.57
C THR A 64 -16.94 7.58 -4.24
N CYS A 65 -16.09 7.35 -5.25
CA CYS A 65 -15.31 8.38 -5.92
C CYS A 65 -15.86 8.67 -7.33
N ASP A 66 -15.66 9.90 -7.82
CA ASP A 66 -16.03 10.35 -9.17
C ASP A 66 -15.01 9.85 -10.22
N GLU A 67 -14.84 8.54 -10.30
CA GLU A 67 -13.96 7.85 -11.25
C GLU A 67 -14.62 6.57 -11.79
N PHE A 68 -14.10 6.03 -12.90
CA PHE A 68 -14.62 4.79 -13.44
C PHE A 68 -14.32 3.62 -12.49
N ASP A 69 -15.34 2.83 -12.18
CA ASP A 69 -15.22 1.68 -11.29
C ASP A 69 -14.53 0.51 -12.01
N TYR A 70 -13.28 0.26 -11.63
CA TYR A 70 -12.47 -0.88 -12.06
C TYR A 70 -12.32 -1.93 -10.95
N PHE A 71 -13.14 -1.91 -9.88
CA PHE A 71 -12.95 -2.80 -8.73
C PHE A 71 -13.12 -4.29 -9.11
N PRO A 72 -12.22 -5.19 -8.67
CA PRO A 72 -11.11 -4.98 -7.72
C PRO A 72 -9.77 -4.54 -8.35
N ASP A 73 -9.68 -4.57 -9.68
CA ASP A 73 -8.42 -4.41 -10.43
C ASP A 73 -7.98 -2.93 -10.60
N GLY A 74 -8.79 -1.96 -10.13
CA GLY A 74 -8.52 -0.52 -10.24
C GLY A 74 -7.42 0.07 -9.35
N GLY A 75 -6.59 -0.77 -8.73
CA GLY A 75 -5.51 -0.37 -7.84
C GLY A 75 -5.97 0.27 -6.52
N ILE A 76 -5.01 0.82 -5.76
CA ILE A 76 -5.22 1.27 -4.38
C ILE A 76 -6.29 2.38 -4.26
N ARG A 77 -6.39 3.25 -5.27
CA ARG A 77 -7.41 4.32 -5.33
C ARG A 77 -8.83 3.75 -5.36
N ILE A 78 -9.13 2.89 -6.31
CA ILE A 78 -10.48 2.33 -6.46
C ILE A 78 -10.81 1.43 -5.25
N PHE A 79 -9.84 0.65 -4.76
CA PHE A 79 -10.01 -0.13 -3.53
C PHE A 79 -10.35 0.77 -2.32
N ALA A 80 -9.76 1.96 -2.22
CA ALA A 80 -10.11 2.95 -1.19
C ALA A 80 -11.56 3.40 -1.25
N CYS A 81 -12.01 3.78 -2.44
CA CYS A 81 -13.37 4.24 -2.67
C CYS A 81 -14.41 3.15 -2.36
N HIS A 82 -14.07 1.86 -2.52
CA HIS A 82 -14.93 0.76 -2.11
C HIS A 82 -14.98 0.58 -0.58
N VAL A 83 -13.83 0.64 0.12
CA VAL A 83 -13.80 0.57 1.60
C VAL A 83 -14.59 1.73 2.22
N PHE A 84 -14.55 2.91 1.62
CA PHE A 84 -15.31 4.08 2.08
C PHE A 84 -16.84 3.91 2.00
N SER A 85 -17.36 2.96 1.22
CA SER A 85 -18.79 2.60 1.24
C SER A 85 -19.22 1.82 2.50
N LEU A 86 -18.26 1.25 3.24
CA LEU A 86 -18.50 0.52 4.51
C LEU A 86 -18.07 1.35 5.73
N ALA A 87 -16.94 2.04 5.61
CA ALA A 87 -16.33 2.80 6.70
C ALA A 87 -15.84 4.14 6.18
N SER A 88 -16.53 5.24 6.52
CA SER A 88 -16.07 6.58 6.16
C SER A 88 -14.69 6.87 6.76
N TYR A 89 -13.98 7.83 6.17
CA TYR A 89 -12.68 8.28 6.67
C TYR A 89 -12.72 8.65 8.15
N GLU A 90 -13.73 9.40 8.58
CA GLU A 90 -13.91 9.85 9.96
C GLU A 90 -14.14 8.68 10.92
N ARG A 91 -14.81 7.63 10.46
CA ARG A 91 -15.02 6.39 11.23
C ARG A 91 -13.71 5.62 11.42
N ILE A 92 -12.89 5.54 10.37
CA ILE A 92 -11.57 4.90 10.42
C ILE A 92 -10.65 5.67 11.36
N VAL A 93 -10.54 7.00 11.19
CA VAL A 93 -9.75 7.87 12.06
C VAL A 93 -10.22 7.76 13.52
N GLY A 94 -11.53 7.84 13.75
CA GLY A 94 -12.14 7.73 15.07
C GLY A 94 -11.85 6.41 15.78
N ALA A 95 -11.75 5.30 15.04
CA ALA A 95 -11.36 3.99 15.60
C ALA A 95 -9.87 3.90 16.00
N THR A 96 -9.01 4.81 15.52
CA THR A 96 -7.60 4.89 15.93
C THR A 96 -7.32 5.93 17.01
N SER A 97 -8.13 7.00 17.08
CA SER A 97 -7.83 8.23 17.84
C SER A 97 -6.47 8.88 17.48
N LEU A 98 -5.90 8.57 16.31
CA LEU A 98 -4.64 9.11 15.80
C LEU A 98 -4.90 9.95 14.54
N ALA A 99 -4.07 10.97 14.32
CA ALA A 99 -4.06 11.69 13.05
C ALA A 99 -3.37 10.83 11.98
N PRO A 100 -3.97 10.59 10.79
CA PRO A 100 -3.31 9.77 9.78
C PRO A 100 -2.08 10.41 9.16
N PHE A 101 -2.05 11.75 9.09
CA PHE A 101 -1.02 12.50 8.37
C PHE A 101 -0.36 13.54 9.28
N VAL A 102 0.97 13.67 9.19
CA VAL A 102 1.75 14.71 9.87
C VAL A 102 1.88 15.99 9.03
N SER A 103 1.81 15.85 7.71
CA SER A 103 1.86 16.95 6.73
C SER A 103 1.23 16.51 5.41
N GLY A 104 1.07 17.47 4.50
CA GLY A 104 0.49 17.24 3.18
C GLY A 104 -0.87 17.93 2.97
N PRO A 105 -1.54 17.63 1.86
CA PRO A 105 -2.74 18.34 1.40
C PRO A 105 -4.02 17.94 2.13
N HIS A 106 -4.00 16.87 2.94
CA HIS A 106 -5.19 16.32 3.61
C HIS A 106 -5.57 17.10 4.90
N GLN A 107 -5.92 18.38 4.74
CA GLN A 107 -6.27 19.28 5.85
C GLN A 107 -7.79 19.26 6.13
N GLY A 108 -8.19 18.56 7.20
CA GLY A 108 -9.60 18.47 7.61
C GLY A 108 -10.48 17.57 6.73
N GLY A 109 -9.88 16.79 5.84
CA GLY A 109 -10.54 15.99 4.82
C GLY A 109 -9.54 15.54 3.77
N LEU A 110 -10.04 14.96 2.69
CA LEU A 110 -9.24 14.17 1.76
C LEU A 110 -9.11 14.86 0.42
N ASP A 111 -8.02 15.60 0.24
CA ASP A 111 -7.66 16.11 -1.07
C ASP A 111 -7.12 14.99 -1.97
N LEU A 112 -7.93 14.58 -2.96
CA LEU A 112 -7.58 13.58 -3.97
C LEU A 112 -7.22 14.22 -5.33
N HIS A 113 -6.94 15.52 -5.31
CA HIS A 113 -6.67 16.39 -6.45
C HIS A 113 -5.35 17.18 -6.30
N ALA A 114 -4.63 17.03 -5.18
CA ALA A 114 -3.26 17.49 -5.02
C ALA A 114 -2.36 16.98 -6.17
N THR A 115 -1.53 17.87 -6.71
CA THR A 115 -0.66 17.60 -7.88
C THR A 115 0.80 17.96 -7.66
N ASP A 116 1.09 18.54 -6.50
CA ASP A 116 2.34 19.14 -6.06
C ASP A 116 2.79 18.67 -4.66
N ASP A 117 1.97 17.86 -3.98
CA ASP A 117 2.29 17.21 -2.70
C ASP A 117 1.48 15.91 -2.52
N PHE A 118 1.72 15.16 -1.45
CA PHE A 118 0.99 13.94 -1.07
C PHE A 118 0.79 13.86 0.45
N GLY A 119 -0.09 12.98 0.92
CA GLY A 119 -0.25 12.75 2.36
C GLY A 119 0.95 12.05 2.98
N HIS A 120 1.67 12.73 3.87
CA HIS A 120 2.81 12.18 4.62
C HIS A 120 2.27 11.53 5.90
N TYR A 121 2.34 10.21 6.01
CA TYR A 121 1.69 9.48 7.11
C TYR A 121 2.36 9.74 8.47
N ASP A 122 1.58 9.72 9.55
CA ASP A 122 2.12 9.54 10.90
C ASP A 122 2.52 8.07 11.09
N PRO A 123 3.81 7.75 11.34
CA PRO A 123 4.24 6.38 11.60
C PRO A 123 3.51 5.69 12.76
N ALA A 124 2.97 6.44 13.74
CA ALA A 124 2.13 5.90 14.80
C ALA A 124 0.76 5.44 14.29
N PHE A 125 0.12 6.20 13.40
CA PHE A 125 -1.10 5.75 12.72
C PHE A 125 -0.83 4.49 11.89
N VAL A 126 0.26 4.47 11.13
CA VAL A 126 0.62 3.31 10.30
C VAL A 126 0.80 2.04 11.15
N ARG A 127 1.55 2.12 12.27
CA ARG A 127 1.69 1.00 13.23
C ARG A 127 0.38 0.62 13.92
N PHE A 128 -0.51 1.58 14.21
CA PHE A 128 -1.81 1.23 14.77
C PHE A 128 -2.61 0.38 13.77
N VAL A 129 -2.74 0.82 12.52
CA VAL A 129 -3.55 0.08 11.53
C VAL A 129 -2.91 -1.29 11.24
N ALA A 130 -1.57 -1.35 11.18
CA ALA A 130 -0.77 -2.56 11.05
C ALA A 130 -1.19 -3.70 11.99
N GLU A 131 -1.30 -3.38 13.29
CA GLU A 131 -1.55 -4.35 14.35
C GLU A 131 -2.98 -4.90 14.33
N HIS A 132 -3.93 -4.12 13.81
CA HIS A 132 -5.37 -4.32 14.02
C HIS A 132 -6.14 -4.84 12.81
N ALA A 133 -5.79 -4.46 11.58
CA ALA A 133 -6.69 -4.66 10.44
C ALA A 133 -6.53 -5.99 9.67
N VAL A 134 -5.67 -6.91 10.15
CA VAL A 134 -5.74 -8.35 9.81
C VAL A 134 -6.20 -9.17 11.03
N PRO A 135 -7.46 -9.03 11.49
CA PRO A 135 -7.98 -9.85 12.59
C PRO A 135 -7.90 -11.37 12.30
N ALA A 136 -7.94 -11.75 11.03
CA ALA A 136 -7.82 -13.11 10.52
C ALA A 136 -6.48 -13.80 10.88
N GLN A 137 -5.41 -13.03 11.14
CA GLN A 137 -4.11 -13.56 11.58
C GLN A 137 -4.24 -14.35 12.90
N ARG A 138 -5.15 -13.92 13.78
CA ARG A 138 -5.37 -14.45 15.14
C ARG A 138 -6.70 -15.21 15.26
N ASP A 139 -7.48 -15.28 14.18
CA ASP A 139 -8.80 -15.90 14.14
C ASP A 139 -8.93 -16.77 12.87
N SER A 140 -8.72 -18.07 13.04
CA SER A 140 -8.81 -19.04 11.94
C SER A 140 -10.21 -19.20 11.39
N ALA A 141 -11.26 -18.95 12.19
CA ALA A 141 -12.64 -19.03 11.73
C ALA A 141 -12.98 -17.82 10.85
N LEU A 142 -12.55 -16.61 11.26
CA LEU A 142 -12.65 -15.43 10.42
C LEU A 142 -11.87 -15.60 9.11
N ARG A 143 -10.60 -16.04 9.18
CA ARG A 143 -9.78 -16.31 7.99
C ARG A 143 -10.49 -17.23 6.99
N ALA A 144 -11.06 -18.34 7.46
CA ALA A 144 -11.79 -19.26 6.61
C ALA A 144 -13.05 -18.62 5.99
N ALA A 145 -13.75 -17.75 6.73
CA ALA A 145 -14.90 -17.01 6.23
C ALA A 145 -14.53 -15.91 5.22
N THR A 146 -13.36 -15.27 5.37
CA THR A 146 -12.91 -14.15 4.52
C THR A 146 -11.95 -14.55 3.40
N GLN A 147 -11.52 -15.81 3.31
CA GLN A 147 -10.59 -16.28 2.27
C GLN A 147 -11.07 -15.94 0.86
N ALA A 148 -12.34 -16.26 0.51
CA ALA A 148 -12.88 -15.95 -0.81
C ALA A 148 -12.96 -14.43 -1.10
N HIS A 149 -13.06 -13.59 -0.06
CA HIS A 149 -13.01 -12.14 -0.20
C HIS A 149 -11.56 -11.67 -0.43
N TYR A 150 -10.59 -12.26 0.26
CA TYR A 150 -9.18 -12.03 0.02
C TYR A 150 -8.79 -12.40 -1.42
N ASP A 151 -9.06 -13.65 -1.82
CA ASP A 151 -8.67 -14.21 -3.13
C ASP A 151 -9.21 -13.36 -4.29
N ARG A 152 -10.44 -12.87 -4.17
CA ARG A 152 -11.13 -12.11 -5.22
C ARG A 152 -10.80 -10.63 -5.22
N TYR A 153 -10.83 -9.97 -4.05
CA TYR A 153 -10.79 -8.50 -3.99
C TYR A 153 -9.43 -7.94 -3.58
N VAL A 154 -8.62 -8.70 -2.83
CA VAL A 154 -7.42 -8.19 -2.15
C VAL A 154 -6.13 -8.73 -2.74
N ALA A 155 -6.10 -10.02 -3.07
CA ALA A 155 -4.91 -10.71 -3.58
C ALA A 155 -4.31 -10.07 -4.85
N PRO A 156 -5.09 -9.61 -5.86
CA PRO A 156 -4.52 -8.99 -7.06
C PRO A 156 -3.66 -7.75 -6.74
N LEU A 157 -4.23 -6.80 -5.98
CA LEU A 157 -3.53 -5.59 -5.55
C LEU A 157 -2.38 -5.90 -4.58
N ALA A 158 -2.57 -6.82 -3.64
CA ALA A 158 -1.52 -7.21 -2.69
C ALA A 158 -0.27 -7.76 -3.42
N ARG A 159 -0.46 -8.64 -4.40
CA ARG A 159 0.63 -9.23 -5.19
C ARG A 159 1.36 -8.19 -6.05
N ILE A 160 0.66 -7.21 -6.63
CA ILE A 160 1.28 -6.13 -7.41
C ILE A 160 2.08 -5.18 -6.50
N LEU A 161 1.53 -4.80 -5.35
CA LEU A 161 2.26 -4.03 -4.34
C LEU A 161 3.53 -4.77 -3.89
N PHE A 162 3.46 -6.08 -3.69
CA PHE A 162 4.59 -6.89 -3.22
C PHE A 162 5.68 -6.97 -4.30
N ALA A 163 5.31 -7.31 -5.53
CA ALA A 163 6.23 -7.43 -6.65
C ALA A 163 6.91 -6.08 -7.01
N THR A 164 6.17 -4.97 -6.95
CA THR A 164 6.75 -3.63 -7.20
C THR A 164 7.74 -3.21 -6.11
N HIS A 165 7.45 -3.50 -4.83
CA HIS A 165 8.41 -3.28 -3.74
C HIS A 165 9.66 -4.16 -3.89
N GLN A 166 9.50 -5.45 -4.17
CA GLN A 166 10.64 -6.35 -4.41
C GLN A 166 11.54 -5.82 -5.53
N LYS A 167 10.95 -5.41 -6.66
CA LYS A 167 11.73 -4.89 -7.79
C LYS A 167 12.46 -3.58 -7.46
N LEU A 168 11.86 -2.68 -6.66
CA LEU A 168 12.54 -1.49 -6.14
C LEU A 168 13.74 -1.87 -5.25
N ALA A 169 13.53 -2.80 -4.30
CA ALA A 169 14.56 -3.26 -3.37
C ALA A 169 15.73 -3.98 -4.07
N ASP A 170 15.44 -4.82 -5.07
CA ASP A 170 16.43 -5.56 -5.85
C ASP A 170 17.21 -4.67 -6.85
N ASN A 171 16.69 -3.46 -7.15
CA ASN A 171 17.30 -2.50 -8.07
C ASN A 171 17.57 -1.14 -7.39
N PRO A 172 18.42 -1.08 -6.34
CA PRO A 172 18.52 0.12 -5.49
C PRO A 172 18.99 1.38 -6.22
N ALA A 173 19.82 1.25 -7.27
CA ALA A 173 20.22 2.40 -8.10
C ALA A 173 19.06 2.94 -8.96
N CYS A 174 18.16 2.07 -9.41
CA CYS A 174 16.95 2.42 -10.14
C CYS A 174 15.96 3.12 -9.20
N ALA A 175 15.67 2.50 -8.04
CA ALA A 175 14.79 3.06 -7.02
C ALA A 175 15.26 4.45 -6.52
N ALA A 176 16.56 4.62 -6.23
CA ALA A 176 17.12 5.90 -5.82
C ALA A 176 16.95 7.00 -6.88
N ALA A 177 17.07 6.65 -8.17
CA ALA A 177 16.89 7.59 -9.27
C ALA A 177 15.41 7.95 -9.50
N GLU A 178 14.50 6.97 -9.43
CA GLU A 178 13.04 7.23 -9.48
C GLU A 178 12.57 8.10 -8.30
N LEU A 179 13.13 7.88 -7.10
CA LEU A 179 12.84 8.68 -5.91
C LEU A 179 13.35 10.13 -6.04
N ALA A 180 14.56 10.31 -6.57
CA ALA A 180 15.17 11.63 -6.77
C ALA A 180 14.42 12.44 -7.83
N GLU A 181 14.07 11.82 -8.96
CA GLU A 181 13.26 12.44 -10.00
C GLU A 181 11.83 12.74 -9.51
N TYR A 182 11.23 11.88 -8.67
CA TYR A 182 9.90 12.11 -8.11
C TYR A 182 9.88 13.30 -7.15
N ARG A 183 10.88 13.39 -6.26
CA ARG A 183 11.08 14.55 -5.38
C ARG A 183 11.20 15.83 -6.20
N ALA A 184 12.01 15.82 -7.27
CA ALA A 184 12.14 16.98 -8.14
C ALA A 184 10.84 17.31 -8.90
N ALA A 185 9.97 16.34 -9.20
CA ALA A 185 8.66 16.57 -9.82
C ALA A 185 7.67 17.24 -8.84
N ILE A 186 7.66 16.81 -7.57
CA ILE A 186 6.94 17.47 -6.47
C ILE A 186 7.38 18.94 -6.36
N GLU A 187 8.69 19.20 -6.27
CA GLU A 187 9.25 20.55 -6.16
C GLU A 187 8.90 21.50 -7.33
N ARG A 188 8.53 20.95 -8.50
CA ARG A 188 8.06 21.70 -9.68
C ARG A 188 6.54 21.84 -9.77
N GLY A 189 5.77 21.15 -8.92
CA GLY A 189 4.31 21.04 -9.02
C GLY A 189 3.83 20.21 -10.22
N ASP A 190 4.64 19.25 -10.67
CA ASP A 190 4.49 18.55 -11.95
C ASP A 190 4.52 17.02 -11.75
N THR A 191 3.66 16.50 -10.87
CA THR A 191 3.58 15.05 -10.61
C THR A 191 2.57 14.33 -11.52
N ARG A 192 1.78 15.07 -12.30
CA ARG A 192 0.58 14.56 -12.98
C ARG A 192 0.85 13.53 -14.07
N ASP A 193 1.87 13.81 -14.90
CA ASP A 193 2.29 12.92 -15.99
C ASP A 193 3.52 12.07 -15.59
N TYR A 194 4.19 12.43 -14.49
CA TYR A 194 5.39 11.77 -13.99
C TYR A 194 5.17 10.29 -13.61
N VAL A 195 3.94 9.91 -13.31
CA VAL A 195 3.57 8.51 -13.00
C VAL A 195 3.46 7.62 -14.24
N GLU A 196 3.26 8.19 -15.44
CA GLU A 196 2.94 7.40 -16.64
C GLU A 196 4.07 6.45 -17.09
N PRO A 197 5.37 6.81 -17.06
CA PRO A 197 6.44 5.88 -17.43
C PRO A 197 6.51 4.64 -16.52
N TRP A 198 6.01 4.71 -15.28
CA TRP A 198 5.97 3.55 -14.39
C TRP A 198 4.97 2.49 -14.83
N PHE A 199 4.15 2.72 -15.86
CA PHE A 199 3.31 1.69 -16.47
C PHE A 199 4.15 0.45 -16.83
N PHE A 200 5.35 0.67 -17.36
CA PHE A 200 6.29 -0.38 -17.76
C PHE A 200 7.26 -0.82 -16.64
N PHE A 201 7.07 -0.37 -15.40
CA PHE A 201 8.07 -0.59 -14.34
C PHE A 201 8.39 -2.07 -14.09
N MET A 202 7.42 -2.97 -14.26
CA MET A 202 7.63 -4.41 -14.09
C MET A 202 8.35 -5.08 -15.28
N ASN A 203 8.56 -4.40 -16.41
CA ASN A 203 9.38 -4.89 -17.53
C ASN A 203 10.88 -5.05 -17.16
N ASP A 204 11.51 -6.17 -17.52
CA ASP A 204 12.91 -6.48 -17.21
C ASP A 204 13.95 -5.52 -17.81
N THR A 205 13.58 -4.72 -18.83
CA THR A 205 14.47 -3.67 -19.37
C THR A 205 14.35 -2.34 -18.62
N TYR A 206 13.26 -2.08 -17.88
CA TYR A 206 12.93 -0.77 -17.32
C TYR A 206 14.09 -0.10 -16.58
N CYS A 207 14.71 -0.80 -15.61
CA CYS A 207 15.77 -0.20 -14.81
C CYS A 207 17.09 0.04 -15.57
N ARG A 208 17.25 -0.54 -16.77
CA ARG A 208 18.36 -0.22 -17.68
C ARG A 208 18.00 0.93 -18.62
N HIS A 209 16.78 0.95 -19.15
CA HIS A 209 16.27 1.95 -20.10
C HIS A 209 15.17 2.80 -19.44
N ARG A 210 15.46 3.42 -18.28
CA ARG A 210 14.46 4.26 -17.60
C ARG A 210 14.09 5.44 -18.50
N ARG A 211 12.79 5.68 -18.67
CA ARG A 211 12.23 6.65 -19.64
C ARG A 211 12.54 6.30 -21.12
N GLY A 212 12.77 5.02 -21.43
CA GLY A 212 12.71 4.51 -22.81
C GLY A 212 11.34 4.74 -23.46
N GLU A 213 11.29 4.63 -24.78
CA GLU A 213 10.08 4.79 -25.58
C GLU A 213 9.17 3.56 -25.45
N TYR A 214 7.94 3.63 -25.98
CA TYR A 214 6.98 2.51 -25.92
C TYR A 214 7.60 1.19 -26.45
N GLU A 215 8.31 1.28 -27.58
CA GLU A 215 8.94 0.18 -28.28
C GLU A 215 10.07 -0.49 -27.47
N ASP A 216 10.74 0.23 -26.55
CA ASP A 216 11.75 -0.36 -25.66
C ASP A 216 11.15 -1.43 -24.73
N TYR A 217 9.84 -1.34 -24.45
CA TYR A 217 9.13 -2.23 -23.54
C TYR A 217 8.25 -3.25 -24.28
N ASP A 218 7.52 -2.84 -25.33
CA ASP A 218 6.60 -3.71 -26.09
C ASP A 218 7.30 -4.97 -26.62
N ASP A 219 8.45 -4.79 -27.28
CA ASP A 219 9.30 -5.88 -27.80
C ASP A 219 9.93 -6.75 -26.69
N ASN A 220 9.90 -6.29 -25.44
CA ASN A 220 10.59 -6.91 -24.29
C ASN A 220 9.63 -7.35 -23.17
N GLY A 221 8.38 -7.68 -23.51
CA GLY A 221 7.38 -8.19 -22.55
C GLY A 221 6.41 -7.16 -22.00
N PHE A 222 6.30 -5.99 -22.65
CA PHE A 222 5.33 -4.93 -22.38
C PHE A 222 5.32 -4.48 -20.91
N ASP A 223 4.28 -4.84 -20.15
CA ASP A 223 4.09 -4.49 -18.73
C ASP A 223 4.76 -5.48 -17.75
N GLY A 224 5.44 -6.52 -18.25
CA GLY A 224 6.05 -7.57 -17.42
C GLY A 224 5.06 -8.59 -16.86
N GLY A 225 3.82 -8.66 -17.36
CA GLY A 225 2.79 -9.59 -16.92
C GLY A 225 1.95 -9.10 -15.73
N TYR A 226 1.92 -7.79 -15.49
CA TYR A 226 1.17 -7.12 -14.42
C TYR A 226 0.38 -5.96 -15.00
N ASP A 227 -0.81 -5.63 -14.48
CA ASP A 227 -1.56 -4.46 -14.96
C ASP A 227 -0.74 -3.17 -14.76
N GLY A 228 -0.25 -2.60 -15.87
CA GLY A 228 0.59 -1.40 -15.87
C GLY A 228 -0.06 -0.18 -15.20
N ASN A 229 -1.39 -0.06 -15.21
CA ASN A 229 -2.09 1.02 -14.51
C ASN A 229 -2.04 0.84 -12.99
N VAL A 230 -2.16 -0.39 -12.50
CA VAL A 230 -1.99 -0.69 -11.08
C VAL A 230 -0.52 -0.56 -10.68
N VAL A 231 0.41 -1.05 -11.50
CA VAL A 231 1.85 -0.95 -11.30
C VAL A 231 2.28 0.51 -11.12
N LYS A 232 1.90 1.44 -12.01
CA LYS A 232 2.30 2.85 -11.86
C LYS A 232 1.82 3.49 -10.56
N THR A 233 0.60 3.16 -10.11
CA THR A 233 0.10 3.65 -8.81
C THR A 233 0.82 3.00 -7.63
N SER A 234 1.26 1.75 -7.76
CA SER A 234 1.99 1.00 -6.74
C SER A 234 3.42 1.49 -6.57
N VAL A 235 4.14 1.78 -7.67
CA VAL A 235 5.48 2.43 -7.62
C VAL A 235 5.36 3.80 -6.97
N GLY A 236 4.39 4.61 -7.39
CA GLY A 236 4.12 5.91 -6.77
C GLY A 236 3.66 5.83 -5.32
N PHE A 237 3.07 4.71 -4.87
CA PHE A 237 2.81 4.47 -3.46
C PHE A 237 4.14 4.26 -2.72
N TRP A 238 4.96 3.29 -3.13
CA TRP A 238 6.21 2.95 -2.43
C TRP A 238 7.16 4.14 -2.30
N LEU A 239 7.39 4.89 -3.38
CA LEU A 239 8.28 6.06 -3.33
C LEU A 239 7.79 7.14 -2.36
N ARG A 240 6.47 7.37 -2.24
CA ARG A 240 5.90 8.28 -1.22
C ARG A 240 6.15 7.75 0.20
N ARG A 241 6.10 6.43 0.40
CA ARG A 241 6.39 5.78 1.68
C ARG A 241 7.87 5.80 2.02
N THR A 242 8.76 5.81 1.03
CA THR A 242 10.20 6.08 1.24
C THR A 242 10.42 7.53 1.66
N LEU A 243 9.67 8.48 1.08
CA LEU A 243 9.79 9.92 1.39
C LEU A 243 9.30 10.29 2.80
N ASP A 244 8.17 9.71 3.26
CA ASP A 244 7.63 9.94 4.62
C ASP A 244 8.18 8.98 5.69
N GLY A 245 9.06 8.05 5.31
CA GLY A 245 9.75 7.12 6.21
C GLY A 245 8.89 5.95 6.71
N THR A 246 7.73 5.71 6.10
CA THR A 246 6.81 4.64 6.48
C THR A 246 6.85 3.41 5.57
N GLU A 247 7.74 3.33 4.56
CA GLU A 247 7.91 2.16 3.66
C GLU A 247 8.21 0.85 4.41
N SER A 248 9.15 0.87 5.34
CA SER A 248 9.39 -0.24 6.29
C SER A 248 8.40 -0.22 7.47
N THR A 249 7.30 0.54 7.34
CA THR A 249 6.02 0.27 8.01
C THR A 249 4.88 -0.02 7.00
N PHE A 250 5.17 -0.28 5.70
CA PHE A 250 4.24 -0.76 4.64
C PHE A 250 4.60 -2.10 3.91
N PHE A 251 5.82 -2.65 4.01
CA PHE A 251 6.18 -3.98 3.41
C PHE A 251 5.79 -5.29 4.17
N ASP A 252 6.54 -5.85 5.14
CA ASP A 252 6.10 -6.40 6.46
C ASP A 252 4.70 -7.03 6.74
N ALA A 253 3.60 -6.35 6.43
CA ALA A 253 2.21 -6.80 6.57
C ALA A 253 1.35 -6.55 5.35
N LEU A 254 1.95 -6.08 4.26
CA LEU A 254 1.74 -6.78 3.02
C LEU A 254 2.17 -8.24 3.20
N VAL A 255 3.35 -8.48 3.79
CA VAL A 255 3.84 -9.83 4.10
C VAL A 255 2.92 -10.58 5.09
N VAL A 256 2.68 -10.11 6.32
CA VAL A 256 1.66 -10.68 7.23
C VAL A 256 0.26 -10.85 6.61
N LEU A 257 -0.23 -9.92 5.78
CA LEU A 257 -1.51 -10.14 5.07
C LEU A 257 -1.41 -11.36 4.16
N MET A 258 -0.39 -11.40 3.30
CA MET A 258 -0.17 -12.48 2.35
C MET A 258 0.08 -13.79 3.09
N ASP A 259 0.97 -13.85 4.08
CA ASP A 259 1.21 -15.04 4.91
C ASP A 259 -0.05 -15.52 5.67
N THR A 260 -0.99 -14.62 5.98
CA THR A 260 -2.25 -14.99 6.63
C THR A 260 -3.15 -15.81 5.71
N TYR A 261 -3.28 -15.42 4.43
CA TYR A 261 -4.25 -15.97 3.47
C TYR A 261 -3.64 -16.80 2.33
N GLU A 262 -2.36 -16.63 2.04
CA GLU A 262 -1.55 -17.35 1.04
C GLU A 262 -0.41 -18.15 1.71
N PRO A 263 -0.66 -18.91 2.80
CA PRO A 263 0.42 -19.66 3.44
C PRO A 263 1.02 -20.65 2.44
N SER A 264 2.34 -20.58 2.27
CA SER A 264 3.07 -21.53 1.42
C SER A 264 2.68 -22.97 1.79
N PRO A 265 2.45 -23.86 0.80
CA PRO A 265 2.13 -25.25 1.09
C PRO A 265 3.26 -25.84 1.95
N ALA A 266 2.88 -26.49 3.05
CA ALA A 266 3.83 -27.08 3.98
C ALA A 266 4.75 -28.06 3.24
N ARG A 267 6.07 -27.86 3.40
CA ARG A 267 7.12 -28.72 2.82
C ARG A 267 7.25 -30.03 3.59
#